data_AF-A0A9B0WNV6-F1
#
_entry.id   AF-A0A9B0WNV6-F1
#
_cell.length_a   1.000
_cell.length_b   1.000
_cell.length_c   1.000
_cell.angle_alpha   90.00
_cell.angle_beta   90.00
_cell.angle_gamma   90.00
#
_symmetry.space_group_name_H-M   'P 1'
#
loop_
_entity.id
_entity.type
_entity.pdbx_description
1 polymer ?
#
loop_
_entity_poly.entity_id
_entity_poly.type
_entity_poly.pdbx_seq_one_letter_code
_entity_poly.pdbx_strand_id
1 'polypeptide(L)'
;MSSSQPGACPCQGAAGRSIILYALLSPSLRTRPSVSPPGARCLCRQHRPVCLRTPNRTCREALDVLAKMVAFLRNLPSFCQLLPQDQRWLLRDCWGPLFLLGLAQDTVTFEVAEVPVPSILKKILLEEPSGSGTSGQLSDRPQPSLAAVQWLQCCLESFWSLELGPKEYAYLKGTILFNPDVPGLHASSHIGYLQQEAHQALCEVLEPWWPTGQGRLTHILLMASTLKSIPPGLLGDLFFRPIIGDINISGLLEDMLLLN
;
A
#
# COMPACT_ATOMS: atom_id res chain seq x y z
N MET A 1 -12.84 -30.09 20.11
CA MET A 1 -11.67 -29.83 19.26
C MET A 1 -12.11 -29.97 17.82
N SER A 2 -12.62 -28.89 17.22
CA SER A 2 -13.11 -28.89 15.84
C SER A 2 -12.28 -27.92 15.04
N SER A 3 -11.22 -28.44 14.41
CA SER A 3 -10.38 -27.74 13.46
C SER A 3 -11.18 -27.48 12.19
N SER A 4 -11.54 -26.22 11.98
CA SER A 4 -12.14 -25.76 10.72
C SER A 4 -11.04 -25.78 9.65
N GLN A 5 -11.12 -26.73 8.73
CA GLN A 5 -10.22 -26.75 7.56
C GLN A 5 -10.55 -25.57 6.63
N PRO A 6 -9.54 -24.80 6.16
CA PRO A 6 -9.77 -23.78 5.16
C PRO A 6 -9.97 -24.43 3.79
N GLY A 7 -11.13 -24.19 3.17
CA GLY A 7 -11.59 -24.80 1.92
C GLY A 7 -10.54 -24.86 0.81
N ALA A 8 -10.39 -26.04 0.22
CA ALA A 8 -9.48 -26.32 -0.89
C ALA A 8 -9.78 -25.40 -2.09
N CYS A 9 -8.72 -24.98 -2.79
CA CYS A 9 -8.88 -24.15 -3.98
C CYS A 9 -9.29 -25.01 -5.18
N PRO A 10 -10.27 -24.60 -6.02
CA PRO A 10 -10.66 -25.33 -7.24
C PRO A 10 -9.49 -25.58 -8.22
N CYS A 11 -8.47 -24.72 -8.16
CA CYS A 11 -7.22 -24.83 -8.89
C CYS A 11 -6.35 -26.05 -8.51
N GLN A 12 -6.52 -26.63 -7.31
CA GLN A 12 -5.75 -27.79 -6.86
C GLN A 12 -6.14 -29.08 -7.61
N GLY A 13 -7.27 -29.07 -8.34
CA GLY A 13 -7.63 -30.12 -9.29
C GLY A 13 -7.21 -29.84 -10.74
N ALA A 14 -6.59 -28.68 -11.02
CA ALA A 14 -6.31 -28.22 -12.39
C ALA A 14 -4.84 -27.81 -12.57
N ALA A 15 -3.91 -28.56 -11.98
CA ALA A 15 -2.49 -28.47 -12.34
C ALA A 15 -2.23 -29.28 -13.60
N GLY A 16 -2.42 -28.68 -14.77
CA GLY A 16 -1.84 -29.18 -16.01
C GLY A 16 -2.65 -28.94 -17.27
N ARG A 17 -2.14 -27.98 -18.06
CA ARG A 17 -2.34 -27.78 -19.51
C ARG A 17 -3.49 -26.84 -19.90
N SER A 18 -3.10 -25.77 -20.59
CA SER A 18 -3.96 -25.00 -21.50
C SER A 18 -4.67 -25.95 -22.47
N ILE A 19 -5.93 -26.26 -22.18
CA ILE A 19 -6.73 -27.26 -22.91
C ILE A 19 -6.93 -26.85 -24.39
N ILE A 20 -6.90 -25.55 -24.68
CA ILE A 20 -7.20 -25.02 -26.01
C ILE A 20 -6.09 -25.34 -27.03
N LEU A 21 -4.81 -25.30 -26.63
CA LEU A 21 -3.69 -25.61 -27.52
C LEU A 21 -3.42 -27.13 -27.62
N TYR A 22 -3.71 -27.88 -26.56
CA TYR A 22 -3.44 -29.33 -26.53
C TYR A 22 -4.49 -30.13 -27.31
N ALA A 23 -5.73 -29.64 -27.40
CA ALA A 23 -6.82 -30.30 -28.14
C ALA A 23 -6.67 -30.18 -29.67
N LEU A 24 -5.89 -29.21 -30.17
CA LEU A 24 -5.74 -28.95 -31.60
C LEU A 24 -4.59 -29.70 -32.27
N LEU A 25 -3.63 -30.26 -31.51
CA LEU A 25 -2.33 -30.63 -32.08
C LEU A 25 -1.95 -32.12 -32.09
N SER A 26 -2.65 -33.06 -31.46
CA SER A 26 -2.43 -34.49 -31.72
C SER A 26 -3.46 -35.42 -31.05
N PRO A 27 -4.01 -36.41 -31.77
CA PRO A 27 -4.80 -37.48 -31.20
C PRO A 27 -3.89 -38.55 -30.60
N SER A 28 -4.26 -39.04 -29.40
CA SER A 28 -3.70 -40.23 -28.73
C SER A 28 -2.32 -40.04 -28.08
N LEU A 29 -2.28 -40.05 -26.74
CA LEU A 29 -1.42 -40.96 -25.95
C LEU A 29 -1.69 -40.83 -24.45
N ARG A 30 -1.50 -41.97 -23.78
CA ARG A 30 -2.05 -42.39 -22.49
C ARG A 30 -1.58 -41.54 -21.30
N THR A 31 -2.52 -41.35 -20.38
CA THR A 31 -2.39 -40.82 -19.02
C THR A 31 -1.34 -41.55 -18.17
N ARG A 32 -0.45 -40.79 -17.53
CA ARG A 32 0.21 -41.16 -16.27
C ARG A 32 -0.12 -40.09 -15.23
N PRO A 33 -0.52 -40.45 -14.00
CA PRO A 33 -0.72 -39.47 -12.94
C PRO A 33 0.63 -39.03 -12.37
N SER A 34 0.91 -37.73 -12.47
CA SER A 34 2.03 -37.08 -11.78
C SER A 34 1.57 -36.71 -10.36
N VAL A 35 2.27 -37.23 -9.37
CA VAL A 35 2.13 -36.81 -7.96
C VAL A 35 2.67 -35.39 -7.85
N SER A 36 1.83 -34.46 -7.40
CA SER A 36 2.21 -33.06 -7.13
C SER A 36 2.80 -32.92 -5.72
N PRO A 37 3.80 -32.04 -5.49
CA PRO A 37 4.35 -31.83 -4.15
C PRO A 37 3.37 -31.05 -3.25
N PRO A 38 3.31 -31.35 -1.95
CA PRO A 38 2.48 -30.62 -1.00
C PRO A 38 3.13 -29.26 -0.70
N GLY A 39 2.47 -28.16 -1.10
CA GLY A 39 2.88 -26.81 -0.68
C GLY A 39 2.89 -25.73 -1.75
N ALA A 40 2.63 -26.05 -3.01
CA ALA A 40 2.46 -25.04 -4.05
C ALA A 40 1.16 -24.24 -3.78
N ARG A 41 1.28 -23.11 -3.07
CA ARG A 41 0.20 -22.14 -2.93
C ARG A 41 -0.17 -21.64 -4.32
N CYS A 42 -1.39 -21.90 -4.77
CA CYS A 42 -1.85 -21.41 -6.07
C CYS A 42 -1.78 -19.88 -6.11
N LEU A 43 -1.24 -19.33 -7.21
CA LEU A 43 -1.21 -17.89 -7.50
C LEU A 43 -2.62 -17.26 -7.47
N CYS A 44 -3.65 -18.05 -7.77
CA CYS A 44 -5.04 -17.64 -7.67
C CYS A 44 -5.53 -17.28 -6.26
N ARG A 45 -4.85 -17.71 -5.18
CA ARG A 45 -5.12 -17.21 -3.82
C ARG A 45 -4.48 -15.85 -3.56
N GLN A 46 -3.33 -15.57 -4.17
CA GLN A 46 -2.59 -14.32 -4.00
C GLN A 46 -3.30 -13.12 -4.64
N HIS A 47 -4.00 -13.36 -5.75
CA HIS A 47 -4.78 -12.33 -6.46
C HIS A 47 -6.23 -12.19 -5.99
N ARG A 48 -6.64 -12.86 -4.90
CA ARG A 48 -8.02 -12.71 -4.40
C ARG A 48 -8.26 -11.30 -3.87
N PRO A 49 -9.41 -10.70 -4.19
CA PRO A 49 -9.77 -9.44 -3.61
C PRO A 49 -10.04 -9.58 -2.11
N VAL A 50 -9.61 -8.58 -1.35
CA VAL A 50 -9.83 -8.51 0.09
C VAL A 50 -10.39 -7.14 0.49
N CYS A 51 -11.08 -7.12 1.63
CA CYS A 51 -11.55 -5.90 2.26
C CYS A 51 -11.20 -5.90 3.76
N LEU A 52 -11.18 -4.73 4.38
CA LEU A 52 -11.03 -4.62 5.83
C LEU A 52 -12.18 -5.32 6.55
N ARG A 53 -11.88 -6.03 7.64
CA ARG A 53 -12.91 -6.64 8.51
C ARG A 53 -13.68 -5.60 9.30
N THR A 54 -12.99 -4.54 9.74
CA THR A 54 -13.52 -3.47 10.59
C THR A 54 -13.31 -2.11 9.93
N PRO A 55 -13.90 -1.86 8.74
CA PRO A 55 -13.61 -0.68 7.93
C PRO A 55 -13.84 0.62 8.70
N ASN A 56 -14.95 0.75 9.43
CA ASN A 56 -15.25 1.99 10.18
C ASN A 56 -14.19 2.38 11.21
N ARG A 57 -13.57 1.40 11.89
CA ARG A 57 -12.52 1.66 12.89
C ARG A 57 -11.20 1.98 12.20
N THR A 58 -10.72 1.06 11.35
CA THR A 58 -9.41 1.18 10.70
C THR A 58 -9.34 2.41 9.78
N CYS A 59 -10.39 2.68 9.01
CA CYS A 59 -10.42 3.85 8.14
C CYS A 59 -10.47 5.17 8.93
N ARG A 60 -11.05 5.19 10.15
CA ARG A 60 -11.01 6.37 11.03
C ARG A 60 -9.60 6.62 11.56
N GLU A 61 -8.92 5.57 12.04
CA GLU A 61 -7.52 5.66 12.47
C GLU A 61 -6.61 6.11 11.30
N ALA A 62 -6.85 5.60 10.09
CA ALA A 62 -6.18 6.06 8.88
C ALA A 62 -6.46 7.53 8.57
N LEU A 63 -7.70 7.99 8.71
CA LEU A 63 -8.03 9.42 8.53
C LEU A 63 -7.31 10.31 9.55
N ASP A 64 -7.22 9.88 10.80
CA ASP A 64 -6.49 10.60 11.84
C ASP A 64 -4.99 10.69 11.51
N VAL A 65 -4.40 9.59 11.02
CA VAL A 65 -3.01 9.57 10.53
C VAL A 65 -2.81 10.52 9.34
N LEU A 66 -3.75 10.54 8.39
CA LEU A 66 -3.70 11.44 7.24
C LEU A 66 -3.78 12.90 7.68
N ALA A 67 -4.65 13.22 8.64
CA ALA A 67 -4.76 14.56 9.21
C ALA A 67 -3.47 14.98 9.94
N LYS A 68 -2.85 14.07 10.71
CA LYS A 68 -1.54 14.30 11.35
C LYS A 68 -0.44 14.55 10.31
N MET A 69 -0.45 13.85 9.18
CA MET A 69 0.49 14.09 8.08
C MET A 69 0.31 15.48 7.48
N VAL A 70 -0.93 15.90 7.20
CA VAL A 70 -1.24 17.25 6.71
C VAL A 70 -0.81 18.31 7.71
N ALA A 71 -1.08 18.10 9.00
CA ALA A 71 -0.64 19.00 10.06
C ALA A 71 0.89 19.07 10.15
N PHE A 72 1.60 17.95 9.98
CA PHE A 72 3.06 17.94 9.93
C PHE A 72 3.59 18.82 8.79
N LEU A 73 3.05 18.68 7.56
CA LEU A 73 3.48 19.46 6.41
C LEU A 73 3.21 20.96 6.58
N ARG A 74 2.02 21.33 7.07
CA ARG A 74 1.65 22.73 7.32
C ARG A 74 2.46 23.39 8.43
N ASN A 75 2.92 22.62 9.40
CA ASN A 75 3.72 23.13 10.52
C ASN A 75 5.23 23.07 10.26
N LEU A 76 5.67 22.64 9.06
CA LEU A 76 7.08 22.54 8.71
C LEU A 76 7.52 23.78 7.90
N PRO A 77 8.27 24.73 8.50
CA PRO A 77 8.60 25.99 7.83
C PRO A 77 9.35 25.80 6.51
N SER A 78 10.31 24.87 6.49
CA SER A 78 11.11 24.58 5.29
C SER A 78 10.28 24.05 4.12
N PHE A 79 9.14 23.41 4.38
CA PHE A 79 8.20 23.00 3.33
C PHE A 79 7.31 24.17 2.89
N CYS A 80 6.77 24.93 3.86
CA CYS A 80 5.86 26.05 3.59
C CYS A 80 6.53 27.21 2.82
N GLN A 81 7.86 27.33 2.90
CA GLN A 81 8.63 28.34 2.17
C GLN A 81 8.92 27.96 0.70
N LEU A 82 8.68 26.70 0.31
CA LEU A 82 8.86 26.26 -1.09
C LEU A 82 7.77 26.85 -1.98
N LEU A 83 8.04 26.90 -3.29
CA LEU A 83 7.01 27.31 -4.26
C LEU A 83 5.81 26.34 -4.20
N PRO A 84 4.56 26.83 -4.32
CA PRO A 84 3.37 25.96 -4.31
C PRO A 84 3.39 24.86 -5.39
N GLN A 85 4.13 25.05 -6.48
CA GLN A 85 4.32 24.01 -7.49
C GLN A 85 5.24 22.89 -6.98
N ASP A 86 6.35 23.24 -6.33
CA ASP A 86 7.28 22.26 -5.74
C ASP A 86 6.62 21.51 -4.58
N GLN A 87 5.85 22.20 -3.73
CA GLN A 87 5.07 21.56 -2.67
C GLN A 87 4.12 20.49 -3.21
N ARG A 88 3.43 20.75 -4.34
CA ARG A 88 2.55 19.77 -5.00
C ARG A 88 3.32 18.58 -5.56
N TRP A 89 4.46 18.83 -6.21
CA TRP A 89 5.30 17.76 -6.75
C TRP A 89 5.81 16.83 -5.64
N LEU A 90 6.34 17.40 -4.56
CA LEU A 90 6.80 16.65 -3.39
C LEU A 90 5.64 15.88 -2.75
N LEU A 91 4.48 16.52 -2.52
CA LEU A 91 3.31 15.87 -1.92
C LEU A 91 2.86 14.65 -2.73
N ARG A 92 2.76 14.79 -4.06
CA ARG A 92 2.38 13.68 -4.95
C ARG A 92 3.34 12.50 -4.85
N ASP A 93 4.64 12.79 -4.73
CA ASP A 93 5.69 11.77 -4.60
C ASP A 93 5.65 11.08 -3.24
N CYS A 94 5.49 11.84 -2.15
CA CYS A 94 5.78 11.35 -0.81
C CYS A 94 4.57 11.01 0.06
N TRP A 95 3.32 11.38 -0.32
CA TRP A 95 2.17 11.19 0.58
C TRP A 95 1.94 9.72 0.98
N GLY A 96 2.13 8.78 0.05
CA GLY A 96 1.96 7.34 0.34
C GLY A 96 2.96 6.85 1.38
N PRO A 97 4.28 7.00 1.15
CA PRO A 97 5.30 6.68 2.14
C PRO A 97 5.15 7.41 3.48
N LEU A 98 4.80 8.70 3.48
CA LEU A 98 4.59 9.46 4.73
C LEU A 98 3.36 8.97 5.51
N PHE A 99 2.28 8.64 4.80
CA PHE A 99 1.09 8.05 5.40
C PHE A 99 1.38 6.69 6.02
N LEU A 100 2.11 5.82 5.31
CA LEU A 100 2.55 4.52 5.83
C LEU A 100 3.43 4.64 7.07
N LEU A 101 4.35 5.61 7.06
CA LEU A 101 5.18 5.89 8.21
C LEU A 101 4.35 6.40 9.40
N GLY A 102 3.26 7.14 9.13
CA GLY A 102 2.27 7.52 10.12
C GLY A 102 1.49 6.33 10.69
N LEU A 103 1.05 5.39 9.86
CA LEU A 103 0.41 4.14 10.32
C LEU A 103 1.35 3.33 11.21
N ALA A 104 2.63 3.25 10.84
CA ALA A 104 3.65 2.60 11.64
C ALA A 104 3.83 3.31 12.99
N GLN A 105 3.96 4.64 12.97
CA GLN A 105 4.14 5.46 14.18
C GLN A 105 2.96 5.37 15.15
N ASP A 106 1.72 5.35 14.64
CA ASP A 106 0.50 5.24 15.43
C ASP A 106 0.09 3.78 15.72
N THR A 107 0.93 2.81 15.34
CA THR A 107 0.73 1.36 15.54
C THR A 107 -0.64 0.85 15.06
N VAL A 108 -1.11 1.39 13.93
CA VAL A 108 -2.40 1.03 13.35
C VAL A 108 -2.34 -0.40 12.81
N THR A 109 -3.14 -1.28 13.42
CA THR A 109 -3.30 -2.68 13.02
C THR A 109 -4.64 -2.91 12.37
N PHE A 110 -4.68 -3.81 11.40
CA PHE A 110 -5.91 -4.12 10.68
C PHE A 110 -5.93 -5.57 10.18
N GLU A 111 -7.14 -6.11 10.09
CA GLU A 111 -7.40 -7.43 9.55
C GLU A 111 -8.20 -7.33 8.26
N VAL A 112 -7.98 -8.29 7.36
CA VAL A 112 -8.73 -8.40 6.11
C VAL A 112 -9.53 -9.69 6.01
N ALA A 113 -10.60 -9.64 5.23
CA ALA A 113 -11.39 -10.79 4.81
C ALA A 113 -11.40 -10.89 3.29
N GLU A 114 -11.44 -12.11 2.77
CA GLU A 114 -11.63 -12.34 1.34
C GLU A 114 -13.04 -11.88 0.93
N VAL A 115 -13.10 -11.11 -0.16
CA VAL A 115 -14.38 -10.75 -0.78
C VAL A 115 -14.84 -11.92 -1.65
N PRO A 116 -16.04 -12.48 -1.44
CA PRO A 116 -16.57 -13.52 -2.32
C PRO A 116 -16.74 -12.95 -3.73
N VAL A 117 -15.96 -13.44 -4.69
CA VAL A 117 -16.15 -13.08 -6.10
C VAL A 117 -17.38 -13.83 -6.60
N PRO A 118 -18.48 -13.14 -6.99
CA PRO A 118 -19.62 -13.82 -7.58
C PRO A 118 -19.16 -14.54 -8.85
N SER A 119 -19.64 -15.77 -9.08
CA SER A 119 -19.28 -16.51 -10.28
C SER A 119 -19.66 -15.68 -11.52
N ILE A 120 -18.83 -15.72 -12.56
CA ILE A 120 -19.10 -15.04 -13.84
C ILE A 120 -20.49 -15.44 -14.35
N LEU A 121 -20.89 -16.70 -14.16
CA LEU A 121 -22.24 -17.19 -14.46
C LEU A 121 -23.32 -16.47 -13.64
N LYS A 122 -23.13 -16.28 -12.33
CA LYS A 122 -24.07 -15.54 -11.50
C LYS A 122 -24.16 -14.07 -11.90
N LYS A 123 -23.05 -13.48 -12.39
CA LYS A 123 -23.05 -12.11 -12.94
C LYS A 123 -23.83 -12.04 -14.26
N ILE A 124 -23.56 -12.94 -15.20
CA ILE A 124 -24.26 -13.01 -16.50
C ILE A 124 -25.76 -13.35 -16.33
N LEU A 125 -26.11 -14.21 -15.37
CA LEU A 125 -27.49 -14.66 -15.15
C LEU A 125 -28.35 -13.70 -14.32
N LEU A 126 -27.74 -12.76 -13.58
CA LEU A 126 -28.47 -11.82 -12.72
C LEU A 126 -28.40 -10.35 -13.18
N GLU A 127 -27.52 -10.01 -14.13
CA GLU A 127 -27.52 -8.69 -14.79
C GLU A 127 -28.53 -8.71 -15.95
N GLU A 128 -29.78 -8.38 -15.66
CA GLU A 128 -30.80 -8.08 -16.68
C GLU A 128 -30.40 -6.80 -17.47
N PRO A 129 -30.50 -6.77 -18.81
CA PRO A 129 -30.17 -5.60 -19.61
C PRO A 129 -31.34 -4.61 -19.57
N SER A 130 -31.51 -3.88 -18.47
CA SER A 130 -32.53 -2.83 -18.36
C SER A 130 -31.90 -1.49 -18.00
N GLY A 131 -32.16 -0.50 -18.87
CA GLY A 131 -31.60 0.83 -18.79
C GLY A 131 -32.18 1.73 -17.69
N SER A 132 -31.45 2.81 -17.46
CA SER A 132 -31.78 4.02 -16.69
C SER A 132 -31.73 3.91 -15.15
N GLY A 133 -30.84 4.73 -14.57
CA GLY A 133 -31.07 5.40 -13.29
C GLY A 133 -30.50 4.72 -12.04
N THR A 134 -29.32 5.18 -11.63
CA THR A 134 -28.81 5.24 -10.23
C THR A 134 -28.54 3.93 -9.48
N SER A 135 -27.28 3.79 -9.05
CA SER A 135 -26.69 2.78 -8.15
C SER A 135 -26.38 1.41 -8.77
N GLY A 136 -25.11 1.19 -9.13
CA GLY A 136 -24.65 -0.12 -9.57
C GLY A 136 -23.54 -0.16 -10.63
N GLN A 137 -22.84 0.94 -10.93
CA GLN A 137 -21.51 0.80 -11.52
C GLN A 137 -20.60 0.21 -10.44
N LEU A 138 -20.53 -1.12 -10.38
CA LEU A 138 -19.39 -1.81 -9.77
C LEU A 138 -18.16 -1.29 -10.50
N SER A 139 -17.44 -0.37 -9.84
CA SER A 139 -16.28 0.30 -10.39
C SER A 139 -15.34 -0.75 -10.99
N ASP A 140 -14.99 -0.60 -12.25
CA ASP A 140 -14.04 -1.44 -13.00
C ASP A 140 -12.59 -1.33 -12.46
N ARG A 141 -12.46 -0.82 -11.23
CA ARG A 141 -11.18 -0.54 -10.57
C ARG A 141 -10.77 -1.77 -9.77
N PRO A 142 -9.51 -2.23 -9.90
CA PRO A 142 -9.01 -3.41 -9.20
C PRO A 142 -9.21 -3.29 -7.68
N GLN A 143 -9.81 -4.31 -7.07
CA GLN A 143 -9.86 -4.42 -5.60
C GLN A 143 -8.47 -4.76 -5.05
N PRO A 144 -8.14 -4.36 -3.80
CA PRO A 144 -6.90 -4.75 -3.13
C PRO A 144 -6.72 -6.27 -3.15
N SER A 145 -5.58 -6.75 -3.64
CA SER A 145 -5.28 -8.19 -3.65
C SER A 145 -4.72 -8.63 -2.30
N LEU A 146 -5.00 -9.87 -1.91
CA LEU A 146 -4.50 -10.45 -0.67
C LEU A 146 -2.97 -10.35 -0.58
N ALA A 147 -2.24 -10.63 -1.65
CA ALA A 147 -0.78 -10.54 -1.65
C ALA A 147 -0.26 -9.12 -1.44
N ALA A 148 -0.89 -8.11 -2.06
CA ALA A 148 -0.50 -6.72 -1.87
C ALA A 148 -0.76 -6.25 -0.44
N VAL A 149 -1.88 -6.66 0.15
CA VAL A 149 -2.20 -6.31 1.55
C VAL A 149 -1.31 -7.05 2.54
N GLN A 150 -0.98 -8.33 2.29
CA GLN A 150 -0.02 -9.08 3.11
C GLN A 150 1.37 -8.44 3.06
N TRP A 151 1.81 -8.02 1.88
CA TRP A 151 3.08 -7.29 1.73
C TRP A 151 3.08 -6.00 2.56
N LEU A 152 2.02 -5.20 2.48
CA LEU A 152 1.83 -4.01 3.30
C LEU A 152 1.91 -4.33 4.81
N GLN A 153 1.22 -5.37 5.27
CA GLN A 153 1.27 -5.79 6.67
C GLN A 153 2.70 -6.16 7.10
N CYS A 154 3.43 -6.93 6.29
CA CYS A 154 4.82 -7.28 6.57
C CYS A 154 5.73 -6.05 6.63
N CYS A 155 5.53 -5.04 5.76
CA CYS A 155 6.27 -3.79 5.83
C CYS A 155 6.03 -3.03 7.15
N LEU A 156 4.78 -2.97 7.62
CA LEU A 156 4.44 -2.32 8.89
C LEU A 156 5.02 -3.07 10.10
N GLU A 157 4.92 -4.40 10.11
CA GLU A 157 5.51 -5.25 11.15
C GLU A 157 7.04 -5.10 11.22
N SER A 158 7.69 -5.06 10.06
CA SER A 158 9.14 -4.81 9.96
C SER A 158 9.49 -3.43 10.53
N PHE A 159 8.67 -2.41 10.26
CA PHE A 159 8.87 -1.08 10.82
C PHE A 159 8.68 -1.00 12.33
N TRP A 160 7.69 -1.72 12.89
CA TRP A 160 7.51 -1.78 14.34
C TRP A 160 8.70 -2.40 15.06
N SER A 161 9.38 -3.37 14.43
CA SER A 161 10.60 -3.97 14.99
C SER A 161 11.81 -3.02 15.07
N LEU A 162 11.76 -1.87 14.40
CA LEU A 162 12.83 -0.85 14.46
C LEU A 162 12.79 -0.02 15.74
N GLU A 163 11.65 -0.05 16.47
CA GLU A 163 11.42 0.68 17.72
C GLU A 163 11.79 2.16 17.61
N LEU A 164 11.31 2.81 16.54
CA LEU A 164 11.65 4.22 16.27
C LEU A 164 11.02 5.17 17.28
N GLY A 165 11.82 6.08 17.80
CA GLY A 165 11.37 7.19 18.65
C GLY A 165 10.74 8.33 17.87
N PRO A 166 10.03 9.26 18.53
CA PRO A 166 9.35 10.38 17.86
C PRO A 166 10.27 11.28 17.02
N LYS A 167 11.51 11.52 17.49
CA LYS A 167 12.50 12.32 16.74
C LYS A 167 13.01 11.58 15.50
N GLU A 168 13.25 10.27 15.62
CA GLU A 168 13.69 9.43 14.50
C GLU A 168 12.61 9.41 13.41
N TYR A 169 11.34 9.26 13.77
CA TYR A 169 10.22 9.39 12.84
C TYR A 169 10.16 10.78 12.18
N ALA A 170 10.35 11.85 12.94
CA ALA A 170 10.29 13.21 12.41
C ALA A 170 11.39 13.45 11.35
N TYR A 171 12.63 13.05 11.63
CA TYR A 171 13.73 13.21 10.67
C TYR A 171 13.60 12.26 9.48
N LEU A 172 13.12 11.03 9.68
CA LEU A 172 12.82 10.11 8.58
C LEU A 172 11.70 10.62 7.67
N LYS A 173 10.67 11.29 8.22
CA LYS A 173 9.67 12.00 7.41
C LYS A 173 10.33 13.09 6.57
N GLY A 174 11.26 13.85 7.15
CA GLY A 174 12.03 14.88 6.43
C GLY A 174 12.85 14.32 5.26
N THR A 175 13.55 13.20 5.46
CA THR A 175 14.36 12.57 4.39
C THR A 175 13.52 12.03 3.24
N ILE A 176 12.31 11.53 3.54
CA ILE A 176 11.34 11.07 2.54
C ILE A 176 10.67 12.26 1.82
N LEU A 177 10.32 13.31 2.55
CA LEU A 177 9.60 14.48 2.04
C LEU A 177 10.46 15.29 1.06
N PHE A 178 11.70 15.61 1.43
CA PHE A 178 12.57 16.47 0.63
C PHE A 178 13.31 15.67 -0.42
N ASN A 179 12.60 15.11 -1.40
CA ASN A 179 13.20 14.35 -2.49
C ASN A 179 13.61 15.29 -3.65
N PRO A 180 14.91 15.56 -3.89
CA PRO A 180 15.35 16.46 -4.96
C PRO A 180 15.20 15.86 -6.36
N ASP A 181 15.01 14.54 -6.47
CA ASP A 181 14.96 13.80 -7.73
C ASP A 181 13.55 13.80 -8.36
N VAL A 182 12.57 14.45 -7.73
CA VAL A 182 11.22 14.55 -8.28
C VAL A 182 11.24 15.39 -9.56
N PRO A 183 10.75 14.86 -10.70
CA PRO A 183 10.77 15.59 -11.95
C PRO A 183 9.84 16.80 -11.91
N GLY A 184 10.31 17.93 -12.43
CA GLY A 184 9.55 19.17 -12.51
C GLY A 184 9.69 20.12 -11.33
N LEU A 185 10.59 19.83 -10.38
CA LEU A 185 10.96 20.74 -9.30
C LEU A 185 11.76 21.94 -9.81
N HIS A 186 11.42 23.14 -9.32
CA HIS A 186 12.18 24.37 -9.57
C HIS A 186 13.35 24.53 -8.62
N ALA A 187 13.16 24.20 -7.34
CA ALA A 187 14.16 24.39 -6.29
C ALA A 187 14.91 23.08 -5.91
N SER A 188 15.18 22.19 -6.87
CA SER A 188 15.80 20.86 -6.61
C SER A 188 17.07 20.94 -5.77
N SER A 189 17.98 21.89 -6.03
CA SER A 189 19.21 22.07 -5.24
C SER A 189 18.94 22.45 -3.78
N HIS A 190 17.97 23.34 -3.53
CA HIS A 190 17.59 23.72 -2.17
C HIS A 190 16.90 22.57 -1.43
N ILE A 191 16.02 21.83 -2.12
CA ILE A 191 15.37 20.63 -1.59
C ILE A 191 16.42 19.57 -1.23
N GLY A 192 17.46 19.40 -2.05
CA GLY A 192 18.57 18.50 -1.74
C GLY A 192 19.31 18.88 -0.47
N TYR A 193 19.53 20.18 -0.24
CA TYR A 193 20.08 20.67 1.04
C TYR A 193 19.16 20.33 2.22
N LEU A 194 17.85 20.56 2.11
CA LEU A 194 16.89 20.20 3.16
C LEU A 194 16.87 18.69 3.44
N GLN A 195 17.03 17.86 2.41
CA GLN A 195 17.15 16.41 2.55
C GLN A 195 18.40 16.02 3.33
N GLN A 196 19.53 16.66 3.01
CA GLN A 196 20.81 16.42 3.67
C GLN A 196 20.74 16.81 5.15
N GLU A 197 20.14 17.94 5.49
CA GLU A 197 19.92 18.36 6.87
C GLU A 197 19.05 17.35 7.64
N ALA A 198 17.94 16.89 7.04
CA ALA A 198 17.09 15.87 7.65
C ALA A 198 17.83 14.53 7.86
N HIS A 199 18.69 14.15 6.91
CA HIS A 199 19.50 12.94 7.00
C HIS A 199 20.57 13.07 8.09
N GLN A 200 21.25 14.20 8.15
CA GLN A 200 22.26 14.49 9.17
C GLN A 200 21.65 14.50 10.58
N ALA A 201 20.49 15.14 10.75
CA ALA A 201 19.78 15.13 12.03
C ALA A 201 19.32 13.72 12.45
N LEU A 202 18.95 12.87 11.48
CA LEU A 202 18.67 11.45 11.74
C LEU A 202 19.93 10.72 12.22
N CYS A 203 21.08 10.94 11.58
CA CYS A 203 22.37 10.37 11.99
C CYS A 203 22.74 10.77 13.43
N GLU A 204 22.58 12.05 13.78
CA GLU A 204 22.89 12.58 15.12
C GLU A 204 21.98 11.99 16.20
N VAL A 205 20.68 11.80 15.93
CA VAL A 205 19.80 11.12 16.88
C VAL A 205 20.16 9.65 17.08
N LEU A 206 20.72 9.02 16.06
CA LEU A 206 21.18 7.63 16.12
C LEU A 206 22.61 7.51 16.68
N GLU A 207 23.32 8.62 16.88
CA GLU A 207 24.72 8.67 17.32
C GLU A 207 25.01 7.95 18.64
N PRO A 208 24.17 8.05 19.69
CA PRO A 208 24.42 7.36 20.97
C PRO A 208 24.58 5.84 20.85
N TRP A 209 24.16 5.26 19.73
CA TRP A 209 24.20 3.84 19.45
C TRP A 209 25.42 3.43 18.59
N TRP A 210 26.40 4.32 18.34
CA TRP A 210 27.41 4.21 17.27
C TRP A 210 28.15 2.87 17.10
N PRO A 211 28.53 2.09 18.14
CA PRO A 211 29.12 0.76 17.92
C PRO A 211 28.14 -0.22 17.24
N THR A 212 26.83 -0.01 17.39
CA THR A 212 25.73 -0.80 16.81
C THR A 212 24.94 0.00 15.76
N GLY A 213 25.21 1.30 15.61
CA GLY A 213 24.37 2.31 14.94
C GLY A 213 24.56 2.44 13.43
N GLN A 214 25.74 2.13 12.88
CA GLN A 214 25.95 2.15 11.42
C GLN A 214 25.04 1.15 10.68
N GLY A 215 24.79 -0.02 11.30
CA GLY A 215 23.80 -0.98 10.80
C GLY A 215 22.36 -0.50 10.97
N ARG A 216 22.07 0.26 12.04
CA ARG A 216 20.71 0.74 12.34
C ARG A 216 20.23 1.78 11.33
N LEU A 217 21.05 2.80 11.02
CA LEU A 217 20.68 3.82 10.01
C LEU A 217 20.42 3.18 8.64
N THR A 218 21.34 2.34 8.17
CA THR A 218 21.21 1.66 6.88
C THR A 218 19.97 0.76 6.84
N HIS A 219 19.69 0.04 7.92
CA HIS A 219 18.48 -0.77 8.05
C HIS A 219 17.21 0.08 8.03
N ILE A 220 17.15 1.19 8.77
CA ILE A 220 16.00 2.12 8.77
C ILE A 220 15.74 2.67 7.38
N LEU A 221 16.77 3.16 6.69
CA LEU A 221 16.64 3.72 5.35
C LEU A 221 16.24 2.66 4.32
N LEU A 222 16.75 1.43 4.45
CA LEU A 222 16.34 0.30 3.63
C LEU A 222 14.86 -0.02 3.85
N MET A 223 14.41 -0.11 5.11
CA MET A 223 12.99 -0.31 5.41
C MET A 223 12.13 0.83 4.85
N ALA A 224 12.54 2.08 5.01
CA ALA A 224 11.84 3.23 4.44
C ALA A 224 11.73 3.14 2.92
N SER A 225 12.76 2.63 2.23
CA SER A 225 12.70 2.39 0.78
C SER A 225 11.65 1.35 0.39
N THR A 226 11.40 0.33 1.23
CA THR A 226 10.35 -0.66 0.97
C THR A 226 8.95 -0.04 0.97
N LEU A 227 8.71 1.01 1.78
CA LEU A 227 7.43 1.72 1.78
C LEU A 227 7.13 2.39 0.44
N LYS A 228 8.16 2.85 -0.28
CA LYS A 228 8.01 3.45 -1.62
C LYS A 228 7.52 2.45 -2.67
N SER A 229 7.70 1.15 -2.44
CA SER A 229 7.20 0.10 -3.34
C SER A 229 5.68 -0.10 -3.27
N ILE A 230 5.03 0.43 -2.24
CA ILE A 230 3.59 0.24 -2.02
C ILE A 230 2.84 1.32 -2.82
N PRO A 231 2.02 0.93 -3.82
CA PRO A 231 1.37 1.90 -4.68
C PRO A 231 0.33 2.71 -3.89
N PRO A 232 0.31 4.04 -4.01
CA PRO A 232 -0.65 4.87 -3.27
C PRO A 232 -2.12 4.55 -3.61
N GLY A 233 -2.38 4.01 -4.81
CA GLY A 233 -3.69 3.50 -5.20
C GLY A 233 -4.22 2.40 -4.28
N LEU A 234 -3.35 1.49 -3.81
CA LEU A 234 -3.71 0.45 -2.84
C LEU A 234 -4.17 1.06 -1.51
N LEU A 235 -3.50 2.13 -1.06
CA LEU A 235 -3.83 2.83 0.18
C LEU A 235 -5.17 3.54 0.07
N GLY A 236 -5.40 4.20 -1.07
CA GLY A 236 -6.69 4.77 -1.48
C GLY A 236 -7.84 3.76 -1.36
N ASP A 237 -7.66 2.61 -2.01
CA ASP A 237 -8.67 1.56 -2.08
C ASP A 237 -8.92 0.86 -0.74
N LEU A 238 -7.87 0.65 0.05
CA LEU A 238 -7.96 -0.08 1.30
C LEU A 238 -8.49 0.80 2.45
N PHE A 239 -7.93 2.00 2.64
CA PHE A 239 -8.15 2.80 3.84
C PHE A 239 -9.16 3.94 3.68
N PHE A 240 -9.35 4.47 2.46
CA PHE A 240 -10.15 5.70 2.29
C PHE A 240 -11.45 5.44 1.53
N ARG A 241 -11.41 4.61 0.48
CA ARG A 241 -12.60 4.27 -0.31
C ARG A 241 -13.80 3.78 0.52
N PRO A 242 -13.65 2.98 1.59
CA PRO A 242 -14.80 2.52 2.38
C PRO A 242 -15.59 3.64 3.09
N ILE A 243 -14.97 4.78 3.37
CA ILE A 243 -15.61 5.90 4.08
C ILE A 243 -15.92 7.07 3.14
N ILE A 244 -14.98 7.45 2.28
CA ILE A 244 -15.05 8.69 1.50
C ILE A 244 -15.38 8.42 0.03
N GLY A 245 -15.50 7.15 -0.38
CA GLY A 245 -15.80 6.77 -1.75
C GLY A 245 -14.62 6.94 -2.70
N ASP A 246 -14.92 7.09 -3.99
CA ASP A 246 -13.91 7.11 -5.05
C ASP A 246 -13.32 8.52 -5.23
N ILE A 247 -12.46 8.92 -4.28
CA ILE A 247 -11.77 10.21 -4.28
C ILE A 247 -10.28 10.03 -4.59
N ASN A 248 -9.74 10.92 -5.43
CA ASN A 248 -8.30 11.03 -5.64
C ASN A 248 -7.65 11.66 -4.40
N ILE A 249 -7.01 10.83 -3.57
CA ILE A 249 -6.38 11.26 -2.32
C ILE A 249 -5.27 12.30 -2.57
N SER A 250 -4.50 12.18 -3.64
CA SER A 250 -3.49 13.21 -3.99
C SER A 250 -4.14 14.57 -4.22
N GLY A 251 -5.22 14.61 -5.01
CA GLY A 251 -5.97 15.85 -5.26
C GLY A 251 -6.57 16.43 -3.97
N LEU A 252 -7.18 15.57 -3.14
CA LEU A 252 -7.72 15.97 -1.84
C LEU A 252 -6.65 16.60 -0.94
N LEU A 253 -5.44 16.01 -0.90
CA LEU A 253 -4.34 16.53 -0.10
C LEU A 253 -3.80 17.84 -0.63
N GLU A 254 -3.75 18.02 -1.95
CA GLU A 254 -3.38 19.31 -2.57
C GLU A 254 -4.39 20.39 -2.17
N ASP A 255 -5.69 20.10 -2.26
CA ASP A 255 -6.74 21.03 -1.85
C ASP A 255 -6.61 21.34 -0.35
N MET A 256 -6.42 20.32 0.49
CA MET A 256 -6.20 20.53 1.92
C MET A 256 -4.96 21.39 2.20
N LEU A 257 -3.83 21.21 1.50
CA LEU A 257 -2.64 22.03 1.77
C LEU A 257 -2.72 23.44 1.20
N LEU A 258 -3.47 23.65 0.12
CA LEU A 258 -3.50 24.92 -0.63
C LEU A 258 -4.74 25.78 -0.36
N LEU A 259 -5.79 25.26 0.27
CA LEU A 259 -6.84 26.09 0.86
C LEU A 259 -6.34 26.71 2.18
N ASN A 260 -5.97 27.99 2.10
CA ASN A 260 -5.91 28.93 3.22
C ASN A 260 -7.22 29.72 3.28
#